data_AF-A0A550GS87-F1
#
_entry.id   AF-A0A550GS87-F1
#
_cell.length_a   1.000
_cell.length_b   1.000
_cell.length_c   1.000
_cell.angle_alpha   90.00
_cell.angle_beta   90.00
_cell.angle_gamma   90.00
#
_symmetry.space_group_name_H-M   'P 1'
#
loop_
_entity.id
_entity.type
_entity.pdbx_description
1 polymer ?
#
loop_
_entity_poly.entity_id
_entity_poly.type
_entity_poly.pdbx_seq_one_letter_code
_entity_poly.pdbx_strand_id
1 'polypeptide(L)'
;MTKVTEIVHFFDQKISSVLTIDGFLPETKKDRFVKEGGFWLRVADGEGNSQTIKLSDTEMTNLLQDIKLALKKHRELKLKLFADIDQRERSASSKDRD
;
A
#
# COMPACT_ATOMS: atom_id res chain seq x y z
N MET A 1 -2.92 -1.25 -20.79
CA MET A 1 -1.67 -1.00 -20.04
C MET A 1 -2.05 -0.98 -18.57
N THR A 2 -1.93 -2.11 -17.87
CA THR A 2 -2.37 -2.21 -16.48
C THR A 2 -1.31 -1.60 -15.58
N LYS A 3 -1.74 -0.72 -14.68
CA LYS A 3 -0.87 0.04 -13.81
C LYS A 3 -0.43 -0.85 -12.64
N VAL A 4 0.78 -1.38 -12.73
CA VAL A 4 1.46 -2.05 -11.62
C VAL A 4 1.60 -1.03 -10.50
N THR A 5 0.93 -1.26 -9.37
CA THR A 5 1.17 -0.48 -8.16
C THR A 5 2.03 -1.33 -7.25
N GLU A 6 3.28 -0.92 -7.09
CA GLU A 6 4.24 -1.53 -6.18
C GLU A 6 4.37 -0.64 -4.95
N ILE A 7 4.17 -1.22 -3.77
CA ILE A 7 4.43 -0.57 -2.49
C ILE A 7 5.52 -1.35 -1.80
N VAL A 8 6.66 -0.70 -1.56
CA VAL A 8 7.82 -1.27 -0.88
C VAL A 8 7.87 -0.72 0.54
N HIS A 9 7.85 -1.61 1.53
CA HIS A 9 7.98 -1.25 2.93
C HIS A 9 9.39 -1.55 3.44
N PHE A 10 10.01 -0.58 4.11
CA PHE A 10 11.36 -0.69 4.64
C PHE A 10 11.34 -0.82 6.17
N PHE A 11 12.17 -1.73 6.70
CA PHE A 11 12.47 -1.85 8.12
C PHE A 11 13.99 -1.93 8.28
N ASP A 12 14.58 -1.13 9.18
CA ASP A 12 16.03 -1.08 9.40
C ASP A 12 16.86 -0.92 8.09
N GLN A 13 16.43 0.00 7.23
CA GLN A 13 17.02 0.27 5.90
C GLN A 13 17.00 -0.90 4.91
N LYS A 14 16.37 -2.03 5.26
CA LYS A 14 16.17 -3.17 4.36
C LYS A 14 14.73 -3.23 3.90
N ILE A 15 14.51 -3.75 2.69
CA ILE A 15 13.15 -4.07 2.23
C ILE A 15 12.62 -5.17 3.14
N SER A 16 11.52 -4.88 3.81
CA SER A 16 10.84 -5.81 4.71
C SER A 16 9.71 -6.55 4.01
N SER A 17 8.99 -5.86 3.13
CA SER A 17 7.92 -6.45 2.34
C SER A 17 7.66 -5.64 1.07
N VAL A 18 7.18 -6.35 0.04
CA VAL A 18 6.72 -5.78 -1.22
C VAL A 18 5.28 -6.23 -1.45
N LEU A 19 4.41 -5.25 -1.68
CA LEU A 19 3.04 -5.47 -2.10
C LEU A 19 2.91 -5.09 -3.57
N THR A 20 2.49 -6.05 -4.39
CA THR A 20 2.24 -5.82 -5.82
C THR A 20 0.79 -6.15 -6.13
N ILE A 21 0.10 -5.20 -6.73
CA ILE A 21 -1.22 -5.41 -7.31
C ILE A 21 -1.06 -5.35 -8.83
N ASP A 22 -1.33 -6.45 -9.49
CA ASP A 22 -1.29 -6.56 -10.95
C ASP A 22 -2.61 -7.14 -11.48
N GLY A 23 -2.89 -6.87 -12.74
CA GLY A 23 -4.09 -7.37 -13.40
C GLY A 23 -3.98 -7.37 -14.90
N PHE A 24 -4.77 -8.21 -15.55
CA PHE A 24 -4.92 -8.22 -16.99
C PHE A 24 -6.40 -8.12 -17.33
N LEU A 25 -6.72 -7.21 -18.24
CA LEU A 25 -8.07 -7.08 -18.77
C LEU A 25 -8.41 -8.35 -19.57
N PRO A 26 -9.69 -8.76 -19.60
CA PRO A 26 -10.12 -9.83 -20.49
C PRO A 26 -9.76 -9.49 -21.93
N GLU A 27 -9.22 -10.46 -22.66
CA GLU A 27 -8.83 -10.28 -24.07
C GLU A 27 -9.72 -11.14 -24.96
N THR A 28 -10.32 -10.53 -25.97
CA THR A 28 -11.04 -11.27 -27.02
C THR A 28 -10.04 -11.73 -28.07
N LYS A 29 -9.91 -13.06 -28.24
CA LYS A 29 -9.06 -13.65 -29.27
C LYS A 29 -9.77 -13.67 -30.64
N LYS A 30 -8.98 -13.80 -31.71
CA LYS A 30 -9.47 -13.82 -33.11
C LYS A 30 -10.45 -14.95 -33.42
N ASP A 31 -10.44 -16.01 -32.62
CA ASP A 31 -11.36 -17.15 -32.66
C ASP A 31 -12.67 -16.90 -31.90
N ARG A 32 -12.93 -15.67 -31.45
CA ARG A 32 -14.05 -15.25 -30.59
C ARG A 32 -14.03 -15.87 -29.19
N PHE A 33 -12.93 -16.49 -28.77
CA PHE A 33 -12.77 -16.96 -27.40
C PHE A 33 -12.35 -15.81 -26.50
N VAL A 34 -12.99 -15.67 -25.34
CA VAL A 34 -12.61 -14.68 -24.33
C VAL A 34 -11.59 -15.31 -23.39
N LYS A 35 -10.39 -14.75 -23.32
CA LYS A 35 -9.44 -15.07 -22.25
C LYS A 35 -9.92 -14.34 -20.99
N GLU A 36 -10.26 -15.09 -19.94
CA GLU A 36 -10.67 -14.49 -18.67
C GLU A 36 -9.58 -13.54 -18.16
N GLY A 37 -10.00 -12.33 -17.78
CA GLY A 37 -9.16 -11.38 -17.05
C GLY A 37 -9.07 -11.74 -15.57
N GLY A 38 -8.32 -10.96 -14.80
CA GLY A 38 -8.31 -11.12 -13.35
C GLY A 38 -7.35 -10.19 -12.64
N PHE A 39 -7.61 -9.98 -11.36
CA PHE A 39 -6.76 -9.25 -10.44
C PHE A 39 -5.97 -10.24 -9.58
N TRP A 40 -4.68 -9.95 -9.39
CA TRP A 40 -3.79 -10.77 -8.60
C TRP A 40 -3.06 -9.91 -7.59
N LEU A 41 -3.10 -10.35 -6.33
CA LEU A 41 -2.35 -9.78 -5.25
C LEU A 41 -1.12 -10.64 -5.01
N ARG A 42 0.06 -10.04 -5.07
CA ARG A 42 1.30 -10.68 -4.65
C ARG A 42 1.86 -9.97 -3.41
N VAL A 43 2.18 -10.76 -2.40
CA VAL A 43 2.89 -10.31 -1.19
C VAL A 43 4.21 -11.04 -1.14
N ALA A 44 5.31 -10.30 -1.08
CA ALA A 44 6.65 -10.86 -0.91
C ALA A 44 7.31 -10.30 0.35
N ASP A 45 8.07 -11.15 1.06
CA ASP A 45 8.91 -10.73 2.18
C ASP A 45 10.34 -10.38 1.74
N GLY A 46 11.14 -9.88 2.68
CA GLY A 46 12.56 -9.54 2.45
C GLY A 46 13.49 -10.74 2.24
N GLU A 47 13.01 -11.97 2.46
CA GLU A 47 13.75 -13.22 2.21
C GLU A 47 13.47 -13.79 0.81
N GLY A 48 12.53 -13.18 0.07
CA GLY A 48 12.14 -13.58 -1.27
C GLY A 48 11.00 -14.60 -1.32
N ASN A 49 10.43 -14.98 -0.17
CA ASN A 49 9.21 -15.78 -0.16
C ASN A 49 8.06 -14.91 -0.66
N SER A 50 7.18 -15.48 -1.50
CA SER A 50 6.02 -14.74 -1.97
C SER A 50 4.78 -15.61 -2.07
N GLN A 51 3.64 -15.01 -1.75
CA GLN A 51 2.31 -15.59 -1.94
C GLN A 51 1.54 -14.77 -2.96
N THR A 52 0.83 -15.47 -3.84
CA THR A 52 0.06 -14.87 -4.92
C THR A 52 -1.38 -15.38 -4.86
N ILE A 53 -2.34 -14.47 -4.81
CA ILE A 53 -3.77 -14.78 -4.64
C ILE A 53 -4.54 -14.13 -5.79
N LYS A 54 -5.37 -14.90 -6.50
CA LYS A 54 -6.34 -14.35 -7.46
C LYS A 54 -7.52 -13.76 -6.68
N LEU A 55 -7.84 -12.51 -6.95
CA LEU A 55 -8.97 -11.82 -6.33
C LEU A 55 -10.17 -11.83 -7.28
N SER A 56 -11.37 -11.97 -6.72
CA SER A 56 -12.62 -11.58 -7.37
C SER A 56 -12.75 -10.05 -7.44
N ASP A 57 -13.66 -9.57 -8.30
CA ASP A 57 -13.92 -8.12 -8.45
C ASP A 57 -14.35 -7.47 -7.13
N THR A 58 -15.15 -8.18 -6.32
CA THR A 58 -15.61 -7.72 -5.01
C THR A 58 -14.45 -7.64 -4.02
N GLU A 59 -13.62 -8.68 -3.93
CA GLU A 59 -12.45 -8.70 -3.05
C GLU A 59 -11.45 -7.59 -3.41
N MET A 60 -11.22 -7.38 -4.70
CA MET A 60 -10.37 -6.30 -5.19
C MET A 60 -10.93 -4.92 -4.81
N THR A 61 -12.24 -4.72 -4.96
CA THR A 61 -12.89 -3.45 -4.60
C THR A 61 -12.80 -3.18 -3.09
N ASN A 62 -13.04 -4.20 -2.26
CA ASN A 62 -12.92 -4.09 -0.80
C ASN A 62 -11.48 -3.78 -0.39
N LEU A 63 -10.50 -4.50 -0.96
CA LEU A 63 -9.09 -4.27 -0.70
C LEU A 63 -8.67 -2.82 -1.02
N LEU A 64 -9.16 -2.26 -2.13
CA LEU A 64 -8.90 -0.86 -2.49
C LEU A 64 -9.49 0.12 -1.46
N GLN A 65 -10.66 -0.16 -0.89
CA GLN A 65 -11.26 0.67 0.16
C GLN A 65 -10.45 0.60 1.44
N ASP A 66 -10.02 -0.60 1.85
CA ASP A 66 -9.20 -0.81 3.04
C ASP A 66 -7.84 -0.11 2.93
N ILE A 67 -7.17 -0.19 1.77
CA ILE A 67 -5.91 0.53 1.51
C ILE A 67 -6.12 2.05 1.62
N LYS A 68 -7.20 2.60 1.03
CA LYS A 68 -7.51 4.03 1.12
C LYS A 68 -7.73 4.47 2.57
N LEU A 69 -8.45 3.66 3.35
CA LEU A 69 -8.71 3.93 4.76
C LEU A 69 -7.42 3.89 5.58
N ALA A 70 -6.57 2.88 5.35
CA ALA A 70 -5.27 2.76 6.02
C ALA A 70 -4.37 3.97 5.73
N LEU A 71 -4.28 4.40 4.47
CA LEU A 71 -3.50 5.58 4.08
C LEU A 71 -4.02 6.87 4.72
N LYS A 72 -5.35 7.03 4.82
CA LYS A 72 -5.96 8.17 5.52
C LYS A 72 -5.58 8.19 7.00
N LYS A 73 -5.73 7.05 7.69
CA LYS A 73 -5.35 6.90 9.11
C LYS A 73 -3.86 7.16 9.33
N HIS A 74 -3.00 6.66 8.45
CA HIS A 74 -1.56 6.92 8.51
C HIS A 74 -1.25 8.42 8.41
N ARG A 75 -1.89 9.13 7.48
CA ARG A 75 -1.72 10.59 7.35
C ARG A 75 -2.16 11.33 8.62
N GLU A 76 -3.27 10.94 9.22
CA GLU A 76 -3.77 11.53 10.47
C GLU A 76 -2.78 11.31 11.63
N LEU A 77 -2.23 10.10 11.77
CA LEU A 77 -1.21 9.80 12.77
C LEU A 77 0.06 10.63 12.56
N LYS A 78 0.51 10.79 11.31
CA LYS A 78 1.68 11.60 10.96
C LYS A 78 1.49 13.08 11.30
N LEU A 79 0.30 13.63 11.04
CA LEU A 79 -0.04 15.00 11.41
C LEU A 79 -0.05 15.21 12.93
N LYS A 80 -0.62 14.27 13.68
CA LYS A 80 -0.58 14.31 15.16
C LYS A 80 0.85 14.26 15.67
N LEU A 81 1.69 13.37 15.14
CA LEU A 81 3.09 13.27 15.54
C LEU A 81 3.84 14.59 15.33
N PHE A 82 3.66 15.25 14.19
CA PHE A 82 4.30 16.55 13.95
C PHE A 82 3.78 17.65 14.86
N ALA A 83 2.47 17.67 15.15
CA ALA A 83 1.90 18.62 16.11
C ALA A 83 2.48 18.42 17.52
N ASP A 84 2.65 17.16 17.96
CA ASP A 84 3.23 16.83 19.26
C ASP A 84 4.71 17.23 19.35
N ILE A 85 5.47 17.05 18.26
CA ILE A 85 6.88 17.48 18.18
C ILE A 85 6.98 19.01 18.28
N ASP A 86 6.20 19.76 17.50
CA ASP A 86 6.19 21.23 17.54
C ASP A 86 5.79 21.76 18.93
N GLN A 87 4.81 21.14 19.59
CA GLN A 87 4.46 21.50 20.97
C GLN A 87 5.59 21.25 21.96
N ARG A 88 6.31 20.13 21.84
CA ARG A 88 7.46 19.83 22.71
C ARG A 88 8.60 20.81 22.50
N GLU A 89 8.92 21.15 21.26
CA GLU A 89 9.97 22.14 20.94
C GLU A 89 9.63 23.53 21.50
N ARG A 90 8.38 23.98 21.36
CA ARG A 90 7.92 25.24 21.94
C ARG A 90 7.99 25.25 23.47
N SER A 91 7.61 24.13 24.10
CA SER A 91 7.62 23.98 25.57
C SER A 91 9.03 23.87 26.16
N ALA A 92 9.99 23.36 25.39
CA ALA A 92 11.40 23.34 25.75
C ALA A 92 12.02 24.74 25.62
N SER A 93 11.75 25.44 24.52
CA SER A 93 12.27 26.79 24.26
C SER A 93 11.79 27.84 25.28
N SER A 94 10.62 27.66 25.90
CA SER A 94 10.13 28.56 26.94
C SER A 94 10.81 28.35 28.30
N LYS A 95 11.38 27.17 28.57
CA LYS A 95 12.06 26.87 29.86
C LYS A 95 13.48 27.41 29.95
N ASP A 96 14.15 27.65 28.82
CA ASP A 96 15.51 28.19 28.78
C ASP A 96 15.56 29.73 28.91
N ARG A 97 14.40 30.39 29.07
CA ARG A 97 14.28 31.85 29.17
C ARG A 97 13.92 32.38 30.56
N ASP A 98 13.70 31.48 31.52
CA ASP A 98 13.47 31.78 32.95
C ASP A 98 14.71 31.39 33.77
#